data_AF-A0A960IXP4-F1
#
_entry.id   AF-A0A960IXP4-F1
#
_cell.length_a   1.000
_cell.length_b   1.000
_cell.length_c   1.000
_cell.angle_alpha   90.00
_cell.angle_beta   90.00
_cell.angle_gamma   90.00
#
_symmetry.space_group_name_H-M   'P 1'
#
loop_
_entity.id
_entity.type
_entity.pdbx_description
1 polymer ?
#
loop_
_entity_poly.entity_id
_entity_poly.type
_entity_poly.pdbx_seq_one_letter_code
_entity_poly.pdbx_strand_id
1 'polypeptide(L)' 'MGFMDSLKKTAAQAGDKANELADQHGDKVKDALDKAATTADDRTKGKYRDKIDTGVDKAKETIDKMGRNAK' A
#
# COMPACT_ATOMS: atom_id res chain seq x y z
N MET A 1 2.35 14.30 -30.39
CA MET A 1 2.73 13.67 -29.11
C MET A 1 1.51 13.68 -28.21
N GLY A 2 0.92 12.50 -28.02
CA GLY A 2 -0.44 12.33 -27.52
C GLY A 2 -0.50 12.12 -26.01
N PHE A 3 -1.69 12.33 -25.46
CA PHE A 3 -2.10 12.19 -24.07
C PHE A 3 -1.49 10.99 -23.32
N MET A 4 -1.26 9.86 -24.01
CA MET A 4 -0.58 8.66 -23.50
C MET A 4 0.83 8.95 -22.96
N ASP A 5 1.59 9.84 -23.61
CA ASP A 5 2.94 10.23 -23.19
C ASP A 5 2.89 11.06 -21.89
N SER A 6 1.90 11.93 -21.75
CA SER A 6 1.66 12.72 -20.54
C SER A 6 1.21 11.84 -19.36
N LEU A 7 0.35 10.86 -19.63
CA LEU A 7 -0.12 9.88 -18.65
C LEU A 7 1.01 8.96 -18.20
N LYS A 8 1.85 8.48 -19.14
CA LYS A 8 3.04 7.68 -18.83
C LYS A 8 4.07 8.48 -18.03
N LYS A 9 4.29 9.75 -18.38
CA LYS A 9 5.18 10.65 -17.65
C LYS A 9 4.69 10.94 -16.24
N THR A 10 3.37 11.12 -16.07
CA THR A 10 2.75 11.31 -14.76
C THR A 10 2.78 10.04 -13.93
N ALA A 11 2.50 8.88 -14.53
CA ALA A 11 2.60 7.58 -13.87
C ALA A 11 4.04 7.23 -13.48
N ALA A 12 5.01 7.57 -14.34
CA ALA A 12 6.44 7.45 -14.01
C ALA A 12 6.80 8.36 -12.83
N GLN A 13 6.48 9.67 -12.89
CA GLN A 13 6.72 10.57 -11.76
C GLN A 13 5.99 10.18 -10.48
N ALA A 14 4.79 9.62 -10.57
CA ALA A 14 4.05 9.09 -9.42
C ALA A 14 4.68 7.81 -8.89
N GLY A 15 5.19 6.94 -9.79
CA GLY A 15 5.93 5.73 -9.46
C GLY A 15 7.26 6.03 -8.78
N ASP A 16 8.04 6.99 -9.29
CA ASP A 16 9.30 7.44 -8.68
C ASP A 16 9.06 8.01 -7.28
N LYS A 17 8.05 8.87 -7.11
CA LYS A 17 7.65 9.39 -5.79
C LYS A 17 7.11 8.30 -4.86
N ALA A 18 6.39 7.31 -5.39
CA ALA A 18 5.90 6.18 -4.61
C ALA A 18 7.03 5.25 -4.18
N ASN A 19 8.02 5.01 -5.04
CA ASN A 19 9.22 4.27 -4.71
C ASN A 19 10.02 5.01 -3.64
N GLU A 20 10.26 6.31 -3.79
CA GLU A 20 10.96 7.11 -2.77
C GLU A 20 10.22 7.11 -1.41
N LEU A 21 8.88 7.10 -1.44
CA LEU A 21 8.05 6.96 -0.23
C LEU A 21 8.10 5.54 0.37
N ALA A 22 8.22 4.52 -0.46
CA ALA A 22 8.34 3.12 -0.05
C ALA A 22 9.74 2.80 0.51
N ASP A 23 10.79 3.31 -0.12
CA ASP A 23 12.20 3.20 0.30
C ASP A 23 12.45 3.92 1.63
N GLN A 24 11.90 5.13 1.79
CA GLN A 24 12.10 5.90 3.01
C GLN A 24 11.23 5.42 4.18
N HIS A 25 10.16 4.64 3.95
CA HIS A 25 9.24 4.24 5.02
C HIS A 25 8.45 2.95 4.73
N GLY A 26 9.04 1.79 4.99
CA GLY A 26 8.27 0.54 5.17
C GLY A 26 7.18 0.68 6.25
N ASP A 27 7.40 1.52 7.27
CA ASP A 27 6.42 1.87 8.29
C ASP A 27 5.20 2.65 7.75
N LYS A 28 5.37 3.53 6.75
CA LYS A 28 4.23 4.23 6.14
C LYS A 28 3.35 3.27 5.34
N VAL A 29 3.92 2.22 4.76
CA VAL A 29 3.13 1.18 4.07
C VAL A 29 2.28 0.42 5.09
N LYS A 30 2.86 0.05 6.25
CA LYS A 30 2.09 -0.57 7.36
C LYS A 30 0.97 0.35 7.84
N ASP A 31 1.24 1.65 8.02
CA ASP A 31 0.26 2.66 8.46
C ASP A 31 -0.87 2.89 7.43
N ALA A 32 -0.52 2.93 6.14
CA ALA A 32 -1.49 3.06 5.05
C ALA A 32 -2.40 1.83 4.95
N LEU A 33 -1.83 0.64 5.13
CA LEU A 33 -2.58 -0.61 5.13
C LEU A 33 -3.57 -0.67 6.31
N ASP A 34 -3.16 -0.22 7.49
CA ASP A 34 -4.00 -0.14 8.70
C ASP A 34 -5.16 0.87 8.54
N LYS A 35 -4.89 2.04 7.93
CA LYS A 35 -5.93 3.01 7.59
C LYS A 35 -6.92 2.48 6.56
N ALA A 36 -6.44 1.76 5.54
CA ALA A 36 -7.30 1.13 4.56
C ALA A 36 -8.19 0.06 5.22
N ALA A 37 -7.63 -0.71 6.14
CA ALA A 37 -8.35 -1.69 6.95
C ALA A 37 -9.48 -1.04 7.75
N THR A 38 -9.15 -0.02 8.53
CA THR A 38 -10.11 0.73 9.37
C THR A 38 -11.20 1.39 8.52
N THR A 39 -10.84 1.96 7.37
CA THR A 39 -11.81 2.57 6.45
C THR A 39 -12.76 1.52 5.87
N ALA A 40 -12.24 0.36 5.44
CA ALA A 40 -13.06 -0.73 4.94
C ALA A 40 -13.95 -1.34 6.04
N ASP A 41 -13.44 -1.44 7.27
CA ASP A 41 -14.19 -1.87 8.44
C ASP A 41 -15.36 -0.93 8.73
N ASP A 42 -15.10 0.37 8.80
CA ASP A 42 -16.10 1.41 9.04
C ASP A 42 -17.18 1.43 7.95
N ARG A 43 -16.77 1.33 6.68
CA ARG A 43 -17.69 1.22 5.52
C ARG A 43 -18.53 -0.04 5.55
N THR A 44 -17.97 -1.14 6.04
CA THR A 44 -18.69 -2.42 6.19
C THR A 44 -19.38 -2.53 7.55
N LYS A 45 -19.32 -1.48 8.39
CA LYS A 45 -19.83 -1.45 9.76
C LYS A 45 -19.36 -2.63 10.60
N GLY A 46 -18.12 -3.07 10.43
CA GLY A 46 -17.59 -4.21 11.15
C GLY A 46 -17.97 -5.58 10.60
N LYS A 47 -18.84 -5.69 9.57
CA LYS A 47 -19.32 -7.00 9.09
C LYS A 47 -18.22 -7.92 8.58
N TYR A 48 -17.12 -7.35 8.09
CA TYR A 48 -16.01 -8.12 7.53
C TYR A 48 -14.70 -7.86 8.26
N ARG A 49 -14.75 -7.35 9.49
CA ARG A 49 -13.57 -6.98 10.28
C ARG A 49 -12.54 -8.09 10.34
N ASP A 50 -12.96 -9.31 10.71
CA ASP A 50 -12.07 -10.48 10.77
C ASP A 50 -11.36 -10.77 9.44
N LYS A 51 -12.06 -10.61 8.31
CA LYS A 51 -11.47 -10.84 6.97
C LYS A 51 -10.51 -9.73 6.59
N ILE A 52 -10.84 -8.49 6.94
CA ILE A 52 -10.02 -7.31 6.69
C ILE A 52 -8.73 -7.41 7.53
N ASP A 53 -8.84 -7.64 8.84
CA ASP A 53 -7.69 -7.84 9.74
C ASP A 53 -6.83 -9.00 9.27
N THR A 54 -7.42 -10.16 8.95
CA THR A 54 -6.64 -11.32 8.43
C THR A 54 -5.92 -10.98 7.12
N GLY A 55 -6.55 -10.20 6.23
CA GLY A 55 -5.94 -9.76 4.98
C GLY A 55 -4.78 -8.79 5.21
N VAL A 56 -4.95 -7.87 6.15
CA VAL A 56 -3.96 -6.85 6.54
C VAL A 56 -2.76 -7.50 7.22
N ASP A 57 -2.97 -8.44 8.15
CA ASP A 57 -1.89 -9.18 8.81
C ASP A 57 -1.05 -9.97 7.80
N LYS A 58 -1.68 -10.69 6.86
CA LYS A 58 -0.96 -11.40 5.80
C LYS A 58 -0.14 -10.46 4.91
N ALA A 59 -0.69 -9.30 4.57
CA ALA A 59 0.02 -8.30 3.79
C ALA A 59 1.20 -7.70 4.58
N LYS A 60 1.03 -7.39 5.87
CA LYS A 60 2.12 -6.97 6.75
C LYS A 60 3.22 -8.03 6.83
N GLU A 61 2.86 -9.29 7.00
CA GLU A 61 3.83 -10.39 7.06
C GLU A 61 4.62 -10.52 5.76
N THR A 62 3.95 -10.33 4.61
CA THR A 62 4.60 -10.40 3.29
C THR A 62 5.55 -9.22 3.07
N ILE A 63 5.13 -8.00 3.44
CA ILE A 63 5.97 -6.79 3.40
C ILE A 63 7.19 -6.96 4.31
N ASP A 64 6.99 -7.51 5.51
CA ASP A 64 8.06 -7.75 6.48
C ASP A 64 9.06 -8.80 6.00
N LYS A 65 8.58 -9.88 5.33
CA LYS A 65 9.44 -10.87 4.67
C LYS A 65 10.18 -10.29 3.47
N MET A 66 9.53 -9.48 2.64
CA MET A 66 10.19 -8.81 1.51
C MET A 66 11.26 -7.83 1.97
N GLY A 67 10.96 -7.02 3.00
CA GLY A 67 11.94 -6.10 3.60
C GLY A 67 13.11 -6.82 4.26
N ARG A 68 12.91 -8.03 4.81
CA ARG A 68 14.00 -8.87 5.35
C ARG A 68 14.82 -9.57 4.28
N ASN A 69 14.23 -9.98 3.15
CA ASN A 69 14.93 -10.65 2.05
C ASN A 69 15.59 -9.68 1.05
N ALA A 70 15.31 -8.38 1.13
CA ALA A 70 15.94 -7.33 0.32
C ALA A 70 17.28 -6.82 0.90
N LYS A 71 17.80 -7.47 1.95
CA LYS A 71 19.08 -7.15 2.61
C LYS A 71 20.11 -8.24 2.33
#